data_AF-A0A945VH77-F1
#
_entry.id   AF-A0A945VH77-F1
#
_cell.length_a   1.000
_cell.length_b   1.000
_cell.length_c   1.000
_cell.angle_alpha   90.00
_cell.angle_beta   90.00
_cell.angle_gamma   90.00
#
_symmetry.space_group_name_H-M   'P 1'
#
loop_
_entity.id
_entity.type
_entity.pdbx_description
1 polymer ?
#
loop_
_entity_poly.entity_id
_entity_poly.type
_entity_poly.pdbx_seq_one_letter_code
_entity_poly.pdbx_strand_id
1 'polypeptide(L)'
;MKKNRFFLSLFFIISYSFSDDNRWAESSFPGGYLSLGIQMGKTKDNSRFIDIQISPTLVLIGPYKHDFPGYLFLGSSIGKRFSKEKSIIYLDVNLNFWNTLLTLGKGKGFLLDKNEKYPRTKNWAGLGFFPLIACIDNYIIDKNKYKQSGIMGVIPFPFFRNNFYP
;
A
#
# COMPACT_ATOMS: atom_id res chain seq x y z
N MET A 1 24.61 -13.08 7.92
CA MET A 1 24.71 -12.01 6.89
C MET A 1 24.55 -12.46 5.42
N LYS A 2 24.15 -13.71 5.10
CA LYS A 2 24.02 -14.17 3.70
C LYS A 2 22.60 -14.09 3.09
N LYS A 3 21.54 -13.99 3.89
CA LYS A 3 20.14 -13.97 3.40
C LYS A 3 19.70 -12.67 2.70
N ASN A 4 20.26 -11.52 3.08
CA ASN A 4 19.84 -10.22 2.52
C ASN A 4 20.33 -9.99 1.08
N ARG A 5 21.41 -10.65 0.66
CA ARG A 5 21.96 -10.50 -0.70
C ARG A 5 21.10 -11.16 -1.77
N PHE A 6 20.40 -12.25 -1.41
CA PHE A 6 19.50 -12.97 -2.31
C PHE A 6 18.23 -12.18 -2.62
N PHE A 7 17.71 -11.46 -1.62
CA PHE A 7 16.57 -10.56 -1.81
C PHE A 7 16.94 -9.38 -2.72
N LEU A 8 18.14 -8.81 -2.55
CA LEU A 8 18.62 -7.73 -3.42
C LEU A 8 18.79 -8.21 -4.87
N SER A 9 19.41 -9.38 -5.08
CA SER A 9 19.58 -9.92 -6.43
C SER A 9 18.25 -10.26 -7.10
N LEU A 10 17.28 -10.80 -6.35
CA LEU A 10 15.95 -11.07 -6.88
C LEU A 10 15.23 -9.77 -7.27
N PHE A 11 15.41 -8.70 -6.48
CA PHE A 11 14.89 -7.36 -6.79
C PHE A 11 15.47 -6.84 -8.12
N PHE A 12 16.79 -6.91 -8.30
CA PHE A 12 17.46 -6.48 -9.54
C PHE A 12 17.08 -7.32 -10.77
N ILE A 13 16.92 -8.64 -10.62
CA ILE A 13 16.54 -9.53 -11.73
C ILE A 13 15.10 -9.26 -12.17
N ILE A 14 14.18 -9.02 -11.23
CA ILE A 14 12.80 -8.66 -11.57
C ILE A 14 12.79 -7.29 -12.25
N SER A 15 13.51 -6.30 -11.74
CA SER A 15 13.62 -4.99 -12.40
C SER A 15 14.15 -5.06 -13.83
N TYR A 16 15.10 -5.96 -14.11
CA TYR A 16 15.72 -6.12 -15.44
C TYR A 16 14.85 -6.88 -16.44
N SER A 17 14.20 -7.98 -16.03
CA SER A 17 13.31 -8.77 -16.92
C SER A 17 12.10 -7.98 -17.40
N PHE A 18 11.75 -6.93 -16.66
CA PHE A 18 10.78 -5.95 -17.06
C PHE A 18 11.53 -4.66 -17.51
N SER A 19 12.49 -4.64 -18.44
CA SER A 19 12.95 -3.34 -19.02
C SER A 19 12.61 -3.17 -20.50
N ASP A 20 12.41 -4.26 -21.24
CA ASP A 20 12.53 -4.22 -22.71
C ASP A 20 11.22 -4.24 -23.50
N ASP A 21 10.05 -4.11 -22.85
CA ASP A 21 8.78 -4.10 -23.59
C ASP A 21 8.35 -2.68 -23.98
N ASN A 22 8.93 -2.18 -25.09
CA ASN A 22 8.70 -0.85 -25.67
C ASN A 22 7.26 -0.63 -26.21
N ARG A 23 6.39 -1.64 -26.18
CA ARG A 23 5.00 -1.54 -26.68
C ARG A 23 4.13 -0.54 -25.94
N TRP A 24 4.55 -0.09 -24.76
CA TRP A 24 3.78 0.82 -23.92
C TRP A 24 4.28 2.27 -23.89
N ALA A 25 5.43 2.57 -24.48
CA ALA A 25 6.05 3.90 -24.45
C ALA A 25 5.15 5.01 -25.02
N GLU A 26 4.24 4.67 -25.94
CA GLU A 26 3.28 5.60 -26.55
C GLU A 26 1.91 5.61 -25.84
N SER A 27 1.73 4.86 -24.75
CA SER A 27 0.42 4.71 -24.12
C SER A 27 -0.04 5.99 -23.43
N SER A 28 -1.26 6.46 -23.72
CA SER A 28 -1.86 7.56 -22.95
C SER A 28 -2.19 7.15 -21.50
N PHE A 29 -2.11 5.86 -21.17
CA PHE A 29 -2.43 5.32 -19.85
C PHE A 29 -1.38 5.72 -18.81
N PRO A 30 -1.81 6.27 -17.66
CA PRO A 30 -0.91 6.87 -16.67
C PRO A 30 -0.10 5.82 -15.86
N GLY A 31 -0.42 4.53 -16.02
CA GLY A 31 0.27 3.41 -15.39
C GLY A 31 -0.46 2.88 -14.16
N GLY A 32 -0.19 1.61 -13.82
CA GLY A 32 -0.83 0.93 -12.70
C GLY A 32 0.07 -0.11 -12.05
N TYR A 33 -0.12 -0.31 -10.75
CA TYR A 33 0.69 -1.18 -9.91
C TYR A 33 -0.18 -2.20 -9.21
N LEU A 34 0.40 -3.37 -8.99
CA LEU A 34 -0.08 -4.31 -8.00
C LEU A 34 0.92 -4.33 -6.86
N SER A 35 0.51 -3.91 -5.67
CA SER A 35 1.41 -3.80 -4.53
C SER A 35 1.17 -4.89 -3.50
N LEU A 36 2.24 -5.41 -2.90
CA LEU A 36 2.19 -6.27 -1.72
C LEU A 36 2.63 -5.48 -0.50
N GLY A 37 1.82 -5.48 0.55
CA GLY A 37 2.09 -4.76 1.79
C GLY A 37 2.12 -5.67 3.00
N ILE A 38 3.08 -5.43 3.90
CA ILE A 38 3.13 -6.04 5.24
C ILE A 38 3.17 -4.92 6.25
N GLN A 39 2.25 -4.94 7.22
CA GLN A 39 2.21 -4.00 8.33
C GLN A 39 2.39 -4.75 9.65
N MET A 40 3.18 -4.17 10.55
CA MET A 40 3.28 -4.62 11.93
C MET A 40 2.95 -3.47 12.86
N GLY A 41 2.19 -3.73 13.91
CA GLY A 41 1.72 -2.66 14.78
C GLY A 41 1.20 -3.11 16.14
N LYS A 42 0.68 -2.12 16.87
CA LYS A 42 0.04 -2.30 18.17
C LYS A 42 -1.31 -1.61 18.20
N THR A 43 -2.24 -2.20 18.94
CA THR A 43 -3.51 -1.56 19.32
C THR A 43 -3.28 -0.61 20.50
N LYS A 44 -4.29 0.21 20.81
CA LYS A 44 -4.31 1.04 22.03
C LYS A 44 -4.10 0.21 23.31
N ASP A 45 -4.57 -1.03 23.33
CA ASP A 45 -4.44 -1.95 24.46
C ASP A 45 -3.15 -2.78 24.43
N ASN A 46 -2.13 -2.30 23.68
CA ASN A 46 -0.81 -2.93 23.51
C ASN A 46 -0.82 -4.35 22.89
N SER A 47 -1.94 -4.84 22.37
CA SER A 47 -1.96 -6.08 21.60
C SER A 47 -1.28 -5.88 20.25
N ARG A 48 -0.47 -6.85 19.83
CA ARG A 48 0.28 -6.80 18.57
C ARG A 48 -0.54 -7.38 17.44
N PHE A 49 -0.36 -6.84 16.24
CA PHE A 49 -0.97 -7.38 15.02
C PHE A 49 0.00 -7.34 13.84
N ILE A 50 -0.29 -8.19 12.85
CA ILE A 50 0.36 -8.21 11.54
C ILE A 50 -0.72 -8.15 10.47
N ASP A 51 -0.60 -7.26 9.50
CA ASP A 51 -1.46 -7.22 8.32
C ASP A 51 -0.67 -7.60 7.08
N ILE A 52 -1.31 -8.36 6.19
CA ILE A 52 -0.81 -8.65 4.85
C ILE A 52 -1.88 -8.15 3.87
N GLN A 53 -1.48 -7.38 2.86
CA GLN A 53 -2.40 -6.81 1.87
C GLN A 53 -1.88 -6.88 0.44
N ILE A 54 -2.82 -6.93 -0.49
CA ILE A 54 -2.61 -6.77 -1.92
C ILE A 54 -3.40 -5.54 -2.36
N SER A 55 -2.77 -4.66 -3.12
CA SER A 55 -3.34 -3.37 -3.50
C SER A 55 -3.11 -3.05 -4.98
N PRO A 56 -4.11 -3.23 -5.86
CA PRO A 56 -4.07 -2.65 -7.20
C PRO A 56 -4.27 -1.13 -7.13
N THR A 57 -3.42 -0.38 -7.81
CA THR A 57 -3.48 1.08 -7.88
C THR A 57 -3.28 1.57 -9.31
N LEU A 58 -3.92 2.70 -9.64
CA LEU A 58 -3.79 3.41 -10.89
C LEU A 58 -3.31 4.83 -10.61
N VAL A 59 -2.42 5.34 -11.45
CA VAL A 59 -2.03 6.76 -11.42
C VAL A 59 -3.22 7.58 -11.91
N LEU A 60 -3.69 8.54 -11.11
CA LEU A 60 -4.73 9.48 -11.50
C LEU A 60 -4.13 10.74 -12.13
N ILE A 61 -3.14 11.32 -11.45
CA ILE A 61 -2.50 12.59 -11.80
C ILE A 61 -1.01 12.43 -11.52
N GLY A 62 -0.16 12.99 -12.38
CA GLY A 62 1.28 12.98 -12.19
C GLY A 62 1.98 14.11 -12.95
N PRO A 63 3.29 14.29 -12.74
CA PRO A 63 4.06 15.39 -13.32
C PRO A 63 4.03 15.40 -14.85
N TYR A 64 4.00 14.21 -15.46
CA TYR A 64 4.10 14.01 -16.92
C TYR A 64 2.98 14.66 -17.76
N LYS A 65 1.84 15.02 -17.17
CA LYS A 65 0.69 15.59 -17.91
C LYS A 65 0.02 16.80 -17.25
N HIS A 66 0.36 17.08 -16.00
CA HIS A 66 -0.43 17.99 -15.17
C HIS A 66 0.42 18.96 -14.34
N ASP A 67 1.75 19.01 -14.55
CA ASP A 67 2.69 19.82 -13.77
C ASP A 67 2.49 19.69 -12.25
N PHE A 68 2.07 18.50 -11.81
CA PHE A 68 1.74 18.22 -10.42
C PHE A 68 3.01 17.79 -9.66
N PRO A 69 3.25 18.26 -8.40
CA PRO A 69 4.51 18.06 -7.67
C PRO A 69 4.71 16.63 -7.12
N GLY A 70 4.01 15.65 -7.67
CA GLY A 70 4.03 14.25 -7.27
C GLY A 70 3.04 13.43 -8.08
N TYR A 71 2.90 12.17 -7.71
CA TYR A 71 1.95 11.24 -8.29
C TYR A 71 0.80 11.01 -7.30
N LEU A 72 -0.43 11.15 -7.79
CA LEU A 72 -1.64 10.79 -7.08
C LEU A 72 -2.14 9.45 -7.61
N PHE A 73 -2.34 8.48 -6.74
CA PHE A 73 -2.84 7.15 -7.09
C PHE A 73 -4.17 6.90 -6.42
N LEU A 74 -5.09 6.31 -7.18
CA LEU A 74 -6.31 5.69 -6.67
C LEU A 74 -6.17 4.20 -6.74
N GLY A 75 -6.61 3.49 -5.71
CA GLY A 75 -6.62 2.04 -5.74
C GLY A 75 -7.55 1.43 -4.74
N SER A 76 -7.48 0.12 -4.65
CA SER A 76 -8.15 -0.64 -3.60
C SER A 76 -7.14 -1.51 -2.86
N SER A 77 -7.56 -2.04 -1.73
CA SER A 77 -6.81 -3.05 -0.99
C SER A 77 -7.75 -4.16 -0.57
N ILE A 78 -7.27 -5.39 -0.67
CA ILE A 78 -7.76 -6.50 0.14
C ILE A 78 -6.64 -6.94 1.07
N GLY A 79 -6.94 -7.14 2.34
CA GLY A 79 -5.95 -7.59 3.29
C GLY A 79 -6.53 -8.45 4.39
N LYS A 80 -5.63 -9.14 5.09
CA LYS A 80 -5.95 -9.96 6.25
C LYS A 80 -5.06 -9.54 7.41
N ARG A 81 -5.71 -9.19 8.51
CA ARG A 81 -5.10 -8.88 9.80
C ARG A 81 -5.05 -10.13 10.65
N PHE A 82 -3.92 -10.35 11.32
CA PHE A 82 -3.72 -11.39 12.31
C PHE A 82 -3.38 -10.76 13.65
N SER A 83 -4.12 -11.09 14.71
CA SER A 83 -3.89 -10.61 16.07
C SER A 83 -4.23 -11.71 17.07
N LYS A 84 -3.26 -12.14 17.88
CA LYS A 84 -3.34 -13.26 18.83
C LYS A 84 -4.07 -14.49 18.24
N GLU A 85 -5.39 -14.57 18.40
CA GLU A 85 -6.24 -15.70 18.00
C GLU A 85 -7.31 -15.33 16.96
N LYS A 86 -7.31 -14.09 16.48
CA LYS A 86 -8.30 -13.59 15.52
C LYS A 86 -7.64 -13.23 14.21
N SER A 87 -8.34 -13.54 13.12
CA SER A 87 -8.01 -13.00 11.82
C SER A 87 -9.22 -12.31 11.21
N ILE A 88 -9.01 -11.14 10.64
CA ILE A 88 -10.08 -10.30 10.09
C ILE A 88 -9.67 -9.88 8.68
N ILE A 89 -10.59 -10.01 7.72
CA ILE A 89 -10.39 -9.55 6.35
C ILE A 89 -10.85 -8.09 6.25
N TYR A 90 -10.16 -7.28 5.47
CA TYR A 90 -10.61 -5.93 5.15
C TYR A 90 -10.54 -5.63 3.66
N LEU A 91 -11.38 -4.69 3.26
CA LEU A 91 -11.46 -4.13 1.92
C LEU A 91 -11.43 -2.61 2.01
N ASP A 92 -10.52 -1.96 1.31
CA ASP A 92 -10.41 -0.50 1.27
C ASP A 92 -10.40 0.04 -0.15
N VAL A 93 -10.84 1.29 -0.28
CA VAL A 93 -10.50 2.19 -1.38
C VAL A 93 -9.48 3.20 -0.85
N ASN A 94 -8.40 3.43 -1.60
CA ASN A 94 -7.23 4.18 -1.18
C ASN A 94 -6.92 5.33 -2.13
N LEU A 95 -6.53 6.45 -1.55
CA LEU A 95 -5.89 7.55 -2.25
C LEU A 95 -4.47 7.71 -1.69
N ASN A 96 -3.47 7.71 -2.57
CA ASN A 96 -2.07 7.88 -2.22
C ASN A 96 -1.48 9.06 -2.96
N PHE A 97 -0.76 9.91 -2.26
CA PHE A 97 0.17 10.85 -2.86
C PHE A 97 1.60 10.37 -2.61
N TRP A 98 2.44 10.44 -3.64
CA TRP A 98 3.86 10.15 -3.53
C TRP A 98 4.66 11.19 -4.32
N ASN A 99 5.73 11.69 -3.73
CA ASN A 99 6.84 12.30 -4.43
C ASN A 99 8.15 11.88 -3.74
N THR A 100 9.30 12.36 -4.22
CA THR A 100 10.61 12.01 -3.66
C THR A 100 10.72 12.27 -2.16
N LEU A 101 10.09 13.32 -1.64
CA LEU A 101 10.24 13.74 -0.24
C LEU A 101 9.21 13.08 0.67
N LEU A 102 7.98 12.89 0.21
CA LEU A 102 6.86 12.50 1.04
C LEU A 102 5.95 11.50 0.35
N THR A 103 5.46 10.57 1.16
CA THR A 103 4.34 9.70 0.80
C THR A 103 3.26 9.88 1.85
N LEU A 104 2.03 10.08 1.37
CA LEU A 104 0.85 10.26 2.20
C LEU A 104 -0.27 9.44 1.60
N GLY A 105 -1.19 8.98 2.44
CA GLY A 105 -2.42 8.44 1.89
C GLY A 105 -3.47 8.12 2.92
N LYS A 106 -4.63 7.81 2.38
CA LYS A 106 -5.85 7.57 3.13
C LYS A 106 -6.65 6.46 2.48
N GLY A 107 -7.08 5.51 3.29
CA GLY A 107 -7.96 4.41 2.93
C GLY A 107 -9.27 4.50 3.68
N LYS A 108 -10.38 4.24 3.00
CA LYS A 108 -11.69 4.03 3.61
C LYS A 108 -12.25 2.70 3.17
N GLY A 109 -12.83 1.97 4.10
CA GLY A 109 -13.19 0.59 3.84
C GLY A 109 -14.01 -0.05 4.94
N PHE A 110 -14.02 -1.37 4.91
CA PHE A 110 -14.72 -2.20 5.89
C PHE A 110 -13.86 -3.36 6.35
N LEU A 111 -13.97 -3.70 7.63
CA LEU A 111 -13.58 -4.99 8.18
C LEU A 111 -14.75 -5.95 8.05
N LEU A 112 -14.46 -7.19 7.69
CA LEU A 112 -15.39 -8.30 7.61
C LEU A 112 -15.11 -9.23 8.78
N ASP A 113 -15.99 -9.23 9.77
CA ASP A 113 -15.92 -10.12 10.93
C ASP A 113 -17.32 -10.68 11.21
N LYS A 114 -17.42 -12.00 11.42
CA LYS A 114 -18.69 -12.72 11.71
C LYS A 114 -19.89 -12.34 10.82
N ASN A 115 -19.68 -12.20 9.50
CA ASN A 115 -20.68 -11.75 8.51
C ASN A 115 -21.18 -10.30 8.67
N GLU A 116 -20.60 -9.53 9.58
CA GLU A 116 -20.86 -8.11 9.73
C GLU A 116 -19.77 -7.27 9.05
N LYS A 117 -20.17 -6.05 8.65
CA LYS A 117 -19.29 -5.07 8.01
C LYS A 117 -19.06 -3.90 8.96
N TYR A 118 -17.82 -3.69 9.35
CA TYR A 118 -17.45 -2.63 10.27
C TYR A 118 -16.66 -1.53 9.55
N PRO A 119 -17.10 -0.25 9.59
CA PRO A 119 -16.41 0.84 8.94
C PRO A 119 -14.98 0.99 9.44
N ARG A 120 -14.07 1.26 8.51
CA ARG A 120 -12.64 1.41 8.73
C ARG A 120 -12.08 2.63 8.01
N THR A 121 -11.13 3.31 8.63
CA THR A 121 -10.35 4.37 8.01
C THR A 121 -8.88 4.24 8.40
N LYS A 122 -8.03 4.15 7.38
CA LYS A 122 -6.58 4.08 7.52
C LYS A 122 -5.96 5.36 6.98
N ASN A 123 -4.96 5.90 7.66
CA ASN A 123 -4.12 6.97 7.13
C ASN A 123 -2.66 6.54 7.25
N TRP A 124 -1.81 6.96 6.32
CA TRP A 124 -0.39 6.70 6.37
C TRP A 124 0.42 7.89 5.89
N ALA A 125 1.64 7.97 6.40
CA ALA A 125 2.61 8.99 6.05
C ALA A 125 4.03 8.44 6.17
N GLY A 126 4.93 8.92 5.33
CA GLY A 126 6.34 8.58 5.38
C GLY A 126 7.17 9.41 4.41
N LEU A 127 8.44 9.04 4.29
CA LEU A 127 9.36 9.67 3.35
C LEU A 127 9.29 8.94 2.02
N GLY A 128 9.23 9.68 0.92
CA GLY A 128 9.04 9.12 -0.42
C GLY A 128 10.11 8.14 -0.86
N PHE A 129 11.35 8.40 -0.46
CA PHE A 129 12.52 7.56 -0.72
C PHE A 129 12.70 6.38 0.26
N PHE A 130 11.87 6.30 1.31
CA PHE A 130 12.01 5.27 2.34
C PHE A 130 10.90 4.22 2.23
N PRO A 131 11.23 2.92 2.19
CA PRO A 131 10.26 1.86 1.90
C PRO A 131 9.33 1.52 3.09
N LEU A 132 9.38 2.30 4.17
CA LEU A 132 8.58 2.10 5.37
C LEU A 132 7.76 3.35 5.66
N ILE A 133 6.46 3.15 5.86
CA ILE A 133 5.50 4.22 6.15
C ILE A 133 4.81 3.98 7.49
N ALA A 134 4.62 5.06 8.25
CA ALA A 134 3.84 5.02 9.49
C ALA A 134 2.36 4.99 9.14
N CYS A 135 1.59 4.14 9.84
CA CYS A 135 0.18 3.91 9.60
C CYS A 135 -0.62 4.12 10.89
N ILE A 136 -1.80 4.73 10.77
CA ILE A 136 -2.81 4.80 11.81
C ILE A 136 -4.12 4.26 11.23
N ASP A 137 -4.72 3.32 11.93
CA ASP A 137 -5.97 2.69 11.55
C ASP A 137 -7.02 2.89 12.65
N ASN A 138 -8.23 3.26 12.23
CA ASN A 138 -9.38 3.49 13.11
C ASN A 138 -10.57 2.72 12.58
N TYR A 139 -11.25 1.98 13.45
CA TYR A 139 -12.45 1.22 13.09
C TYR A 139 -13.39 1.10 14.29
N ILE A 140 -14.66 0.79 14.02
CA ILE A 140 -15.70 0.69 15.05
C ILE A 140 -16.33 -0.70 14.97
N ILE A 141 -16.21 -1.49 16.04
CA ILE A 141 -16.88 -2.79 16.19
C ILE A 141 -17.76 -2.70 17.44
N ASP A 142 -19.04 -3.07 17.33
CA ASP A 142 -20.00 -3.09 18.45
C ASP A 142 -20.02 -1.77 19.26
N LYS A 143 -20.04 -0.63 18.55
CA LYS A 143 -19.97 0.74 19.10
C LYS A 143 -18.65 1.12 19.81
N ASN A 144 -17.69 0.19 19.93
CA ASN A 144 -16.38 0.45 20.49
C ASN A 144 -15.44 0.99 19.41
N LYS A 145 -14.78 2.12 19.71
CA LYS A 145 -13.77 2.73 18.82
C LYS A 145 -12.42 2.10 19.08
N TYR A 146 -11.85 1.49 18.06
CA TYR A 146 -10.51 0.93 18.09
C TYR A 146 -9.57 1.82 17.30
N LYS A 147 -8.37 2.03 17.86
CA LYS A 147 -7.27 2.75 17.21
C LYS A 147 -6.03 1.88 17.25
N GLN A 148 -5.33 1.85 16.13
CA GLN A 148 -4.11 1.07 15.96
C GLN A 148 -3.06 1.92 15.26
N SER A 149 -1.80 1.67 15.58
CA SER A 149 -0.65 2.28 14.91
C SER A 149 0.37 1.21 14.53
N GLY A 150 1.13 1.47 13.48
CA GLY A 150 2.14 0.53 13.02
C GLY A 150 3.03 1.11 11.93
N ILE A 151 3.91 0.27 11.42
CA ILE A 151 4.78 0.55 10.29
C ILE A 151 4.43 -0.46 9.20
N MET A 152 4.25 0.03 7.98
CA MET A 152 3.96 -0.77 6.80
C MET A 152 5.09 -0.64 5.80
N GLY A 153 5.56 -1.78 5.29
CA GLY A 153 6.37 -1.83 4.08
C GLY A 153 5.48 -2.21 2.90
N VAL A 154 5.68 -1.55 1.76
CA VAL A 154 4.94 -1.82 0.52
C VAL A 154 5.93 -2.02 -0.62
N ILE A 155 5.75 -3.10 -1.37
CA ILE A 155 6.51 -3.38 -2.59
C ILE A 155 5.54 -3.26 -3.77
N PRO A 156 5.64 -2.18 -4.56
CA PRO A 156 4.82 -2.00 -5.76
C PRO A 156 5.43 -2.76 -6.94
N PHE A 157 4.62 -3.57 -7.63
CA PHE A 157 4.99 -4.21 -8.89
C PHE A 157 4.28 -3.50 -10.04
N PRO A 158 5.01 -2.98 -11.06
CA PRO A 158 4.38 -2.36 -12.21
C PRO A 158 3.60 -3.41 -13.00
N PHE A 159 2.30 -3.19 -13.18
CA PHE A 159 1.40 -4.14 -13.87
C PHE A 159 0.96 -3.59 -15.24
N PHE A 160 0.64 -2.28 -15.30
CA PHE A 160 0.38 -1.57 -16.56
C PHE A 160 1.46 -0.51 -16.72
N ARG A 161 2.37 -0.72 -17.68
CA ARG A 161 3.55 0.14 -17.85
C ARG A 161 3.20 1.37 -18.64
N ASN A 162 3.62 2.54 -18.13
CA ASN A 162 4.16 3.56 -19.01
C ASN A 162 5.07 4.55 -18.24
N ASN A 163 4.70 5.03 -17.04
CA ASN A 163 5.19 6.36 -16.61
C ASN A 163 5.74 6.51 -15.18
N PHE A 164 5.90 5.45 -14.38
CA PHE A 164 6.49 5.59 -13.05
C PHE A 164 7.28 4.31 -12.65
N TYR A 165 8.41 4.50 -11.96
CA TYR A 165 9.21 3.45 -11.33
C TYR A 165 9.70 4.02 -9.99
N PRO A 166 9.13 3.59 -8.85
CA PRO A 166 9.52 4.08 -7.54
C PRO A 166 10.94 3.66 -7.15
#